data_AF-A0A3Q3E7J6-F1
#
_entry.id   AF-A0A3Q3E7J6-F1
#
_cell.length_a   1.000
_cell.length_b   1.000
_cell.length_c   1.000
_cell.angle_alpha   90.00
_cell.angle_beta   90.00
_cell.angle_gamma   90.00
#
_symmetry.space_group_name_H-M   'P 1'
#
loop_
_entity.id
_entity.type
_entity.pdbx_description
1 polymer ?
#
loop_
_entity_poly.entity_id
_entity_poly.type
_entity_poly.pdbx_seq_one_letter_code
_entity_poly.pdbx_strand_id
1 'polypeptide(L)'
;LDDVDEYIDPVIDTVLERNVKGAEGRQVIMLGDKEVDFDPNFKLYLNTKLSNPKYSPSVFGKAMVINYTVTLKGLEDQLLSVIMGFEKKELEEQREHLIQETSNNKKLLKNLGDSLLRELATSTGNMLDNTELVYTLEETKSKSSELAEETARNIDELRDGYRPAAKRGAILFFVLTEMALVNSMYQYSLASYLEVFDFSLRKSLSNSVLPRRLKNIMSTLTYNVYNYGCTGNITMAIKQDKHSIYCYLTIATGITISIKPHPLRVQLLLFSPQWYDLDGPEQATFPMKYDESLSAFQKLLLLRCFRVDRVYRAVTDYVTVTMGEK
;
A
#
# COMPACT_ATOMS: atom_id res chain seq x y z
N LEU A 1 4.89 -5.93 25.46
CA LEU A 1 6.17 -5.21 25.59
C LEU A 1 6.32 -4.38 24.34
N ASP A 2 6.56 -3.08 24.51
CA ASP A 2 6.70 -2.13 23.41
C ASP A 2 8.17 -1.79 23.16
N ASP A 3 8.50 -1.50 21.90
CA ASP A 3 9.84 -1.11 21.43
C ASP A 3 10.93 -2.11 21.80
N VAL A 4 10.69 -3.38 21.51
CA VAL A 4 11.67 -4.45 21.72
C VAL A 4 12.78 -4.33 20.67
N ASP A 5 14.01 -4.18 21.14
CA ASP A 5 15.22 -4.14 20.33
C ASP A 5 15.58 -5.53 19.75
N GLU A 6 16.68 -5.62 19.00
CA GLU A 6 17.20 -6.89 18.48
C GLU A 6 17.61 -7.87 19.59
N TYR A 7 17.97 -7.35 20.77
CA TYR A 7 18.31 -8.15 21.94
C TYR A 7 17.07 -8.42 22.78
N ILE A 8 16.68 -9.68 22.85
CA ILE A 8 15.61 -10.17 23.73
C ILE A 8 16.26 -10.81 24.94
N ASP A 9 15.88 -10.35 26.14
CA ASP A 9 16.40 -10.88 27.40
C ASP A 9 16.04 -12.36 27.56
N PRO A 10 17.02 -13.29 27.73
CA PRO A 10 16.76 -14.71 27.94
C PRO A 10 15.84 -15.02 29.14
N VAL A 11 15.63 -14.09 30.08
CA VAL A 11 14.68 -14.27 31.19
C VAL A 11 13.26 -14.60 30.69
N ILE A 12 12.87 -14.11 29.50
CA ILE A 12 11.54 -14.40 28.94
C ILE A 12 11.47 -15.70 28.14
N ASP A 13 12.59 -16.40 27.92
CA ASP A 13 12.63 -17.63 27.11
C ASP A 13 11.70 -18.71 27.68
N THR A 14 11.59 -18.82 29.01
CA THR A 14 10.70 -19.78 29.68
C THR A 14 9.23 -19.53 29.37
N VAL A 15 8.85 -18.26 29.18
CA VAL A 15 7.49 -17.85 28.77
C VAL A 15 7.29 -18.09 27.29
N LEU A 16 8.29 -17.78 26.45
CA LEU A 16 8.21 -17.98 25.00
C LEU A 16 8.09 -19.47 24.63
N GLU A 17 8.84 -20.34 25.29
CA GLU A 17 8.78 -21.79 25.11
C GLU A 17 7.57 -22.46 25.78
N ARG A 18 6.77 -21.70 26.55
CA ARG A 18 5.68 -22.22 27.39
C ARG A 18 6.13 -23.37 28.28
N ASN A 19 7.28 -23.22 28.94
CA ASN A 19 7.85 -24.21 29.84
C ASN A 19 7.13 -24.18 31.20
N VAL A 20 5.87 -24.59 31.19
CA VAL A 20 4.98 -24.65 32.36
C VAL A 20 5.30 -25.92 33.16
N LYS A 21 5.56 -25.75 34.45
CA LYS A 21 5.81 -26.83 35.40
C LYS A 21 4.69 -26.89 36.44
N GLY A 22 4.38 -28.07 36.97
CA GLY A 22 3.39 -28.22 38.05
C GLY A 22 2.26 -29.22 37.74
N ALA A 23 1.49 -29.58 38.78
CA ALA A 23 0.35 -30.48 38.68
C ALA A 23 -0.91 -29.75 38.18
N GLU A 24 -1.93 -30.50 37.74
CA GLU A 24 -3.17 -29.98 37.10
C GLU A 24 -3.93 -28.90 37.91
N GLY A 25 -3.62 -28.67 39.20
CA GLY A 25 -4.21 -27.61 40.02
C GLY A 25 -3.37 -26.35 40.23
N ARG A 26 -2.06 -26.39 39.95
CA ARG A 26 -1.16 -25.21 40.09
C ARG A 26 -0.04 -25.30 39.07
N GLN A 27 -0.20 -24.55 37.99
CA GLN A 27 0.80 -24.37 36.96
C GLN A 27 1.68 -23.18 37.33
N VAL A 28 3.00 -23.36 37.27
CA VAL A 28 4.01 -22.35 37.57
C VAL A 28 5.03 -22.26 36.44
N ILE A 29 5.57 -21.06 36.20
CA ILE A 29 6.68 -20.80 35.29
C ILE A 29 7.82 -20.17 36.10
N MET A 30 9.05 -20.60 35.80
CA MET A 30 10.26 -19.97 36.31
C MET A 30 10.60 -18.74 35.48
N LEU A 31 10.63 -17.56 36.08
CA LEU A 31 11.08 -16.31 35.47
C LEU A 31 12.41 -15.91 36.13
N GLY A 32 13.52 -16.26 35.48
CA GLY A 32 14.85 -16.18 36.10
C GLY A 32 14.90 -17.05 37.36
N ASP A 33 15.06 -16.41 38.51
CA ASP A 33 15.14 -17.09 39.82
C ASP A 33 13.81 -17.14 40.58
N LYS A 34 12.72 -16.63 40.01
CA LYS A 34 11.40 -16.55 40.69
C LYS A 34 10.39 -17.51 40.09
N GLU A 35 9.71 -18.25 40.95
CA GLU A 35 8.51 -19.02 40.60
C GLU A 35 7.29 -18.10 40.56
N VAL A 36 6.55 -18.14 39.45
CA VAL A 36 5.33 -17.36 39.24
C VAL A 36 4.21 -18.28 38.76
N ASP A 37 3.01 -18.10 39.30
CA ASP A 37 1.83 -18.86 38.88
C ASP A 37 1.43 -18.50 37.43
N PHE A 38 1.13 -19.52 36.62
CA PHE A 38 0.78 -19.37 35.21
C PHE A 38 -0.74 -19.41 35.00
N ASP A 39 -1.26 -18.41 34.28
CA ASP A 39 -2.65 -18.36 33.82
C ASP A 39 -2.76 -18.87 32.37
N PRO A 40 -3.58 -19.89 32.08
CA PRO A 40 -3.81 -20.39 30.72
C PRO A 40 -4.33 -19.34 29.72
N ASN A 41 -4.96 -18.27 30.19
CA ASN A 41 -5.46 -17.17 29.35
C ASN A 41 -4.40 -16.10 29.05
N PHE A 42 -3.22 -16.19 29.65
CA PHE A 42 -2.15 -15.22 29.43
C PHE A 42 -1.65 -15.25 27.99
N LYS A 43 -1.52 -14.07 27.37
CA LYS A 43 -0.96 -13.88 26.03
C LYS A 43 0.08 -12.78 26.07
N LEU A 44 1.27 -13.07 25.56
CA LEU A 44 2.36 -12.11 25.43
C LEU A 44 2.45 -11.59 23.99
N TYR A 45 2.51 -10.27 23.85
CA TYR A 45 2.78 -9.60 22.58
C TYR A 45 4.03 -8.73 22.72
N LEU A 46 4.91 -8.82 21.73
CA LEU A 46 6.14 -8.03 21.61
C LEU A 46 6.00 -7.15 20.36
N ASN A 47 6.22 -5.85 20.50
CA ASN A 47 6.16 -4.90 19.39
C ASN A 47 7.54 -4.25 19.20
N THR A 48 7.94 -4.00 17.96
CA THR A 48 9.19 -3.33 17.60
C THR A 48 8.96 -2.35 16.46
N LYS A 49 9.63 -1.20 16.49
CA LYS A 49 9.63 -0.22 15.39
C LYS A 49 10.70 -0.49 14.35
N LEU A 50 11.61 -1.44 14.62
CA LEU A 50 12.67 -1.79 13.70
C LEU A 50 12.07 -2.44 12.45
N SER A 51 12.37 -1.89 11.28
CA SER A 51 11.78 -2.37 10.01
C SER A 51 12.32 -3.74 9.59
N ASN A 52 13.56 -4.08 9.99
CA ASN A 52 14.18 -5.37 9.70
C ASN A 52 15.16 -5.79 10.83
N PRO A 53 14.65 -6.16 12.01
CA PRO A 53 15.48 -6.60 13.13
C PRO A 53 16.14 -7.94 12.81
N LYS A 54 17.44 -8.07 13.12
CA LYS A 54 18.18 -9.33 12.94
C LYS A 54 18.07 -10.23 14.16
N TYR A 55 16.91 -10.85 14.33
CA TYR A 55 16.73 -11.85 15.40
C TYR A 55 17.52 -13.13 15.12
N SER A 56 17.97 -13.79 16.17
CA SER A 56 18.62 -15.10 16.06
C SER A 56 17.61 -16.19 15.67
N PRO A 57 18.04 -17.28 14.99
CA PRO A 57 17.15 -18.39 14.63
C PRO A 57 16.40 -19.00 15.82
N SER A 58 16.96 -18.93 17.04
CA SER A 58 16.29 -19.39 18.25
C SER A 58 15.01 -18.63 18.54
N VAL A 59 14.98 -17.30 18.32
CA VAL A 59 13.78 -16.48 18.52
C VAL A 59 12.69 -16.88 17.54
N PHE A 60 13.03 -17.13 16.27
CA PHE A 60 12.07 -17.59 15.24
C PHE A 60 11.50 -18.98 15.53
N GLY A 61 12.23 -19.83 16.27
CA GLY A 61 11.73 -21.14 16.72
C GLY A 61 10.76 -21.03 17.90
N LYS A 62 10.90 -20.00 18.74
CA LYS A 62 10.11 -19.82 19.97
C LYS A 62 8.90 -18.90 19.79
N ALA A 63 8.98 -17.94 18.87
CA ALA A 63 7.98 -16.91 18.66
C ALA A 63 7.61 -16.77 17.18
N MET A 64 6.33 -16.49 16.92
CA MET A 64 5.86 -16.15 15.58
C MET A 64 6.11 -14.66 15.32
N VAL A 65 6.97 -14.35 14.34
CA VAL A 65 7.23 -12.98 13.91
C VAL A 65 6.21 -12.58 12.85
N ILE A 66 5.46 -11.52 13.11
CA ILE A 66 4.46 -10.97 12.19
C ILE A 66 5.00 -9.65 11.63
N ASN A 67 5.19 -9.60 10.31
CA ASN A 67 5.60 -8.37 9.65
C ASN A 67 4.37 -7.45 9.45
N TYR A 68 4.36 -6.30 10.14
CA TYR A 68 3.33 -5.28 10.01
C TYR A 68 3.77 -4.09 9.14
N THR A 69 4.62 -4.33 8.13
CA THR A 69 5.03 -3.28 7.20
C THR A 69 3.87 -2.89 6.28
N VAL A 70 3.67 -1.59 6.08
CA VAL A 70 2.71 -1.06 5.11
C VAL A 70 3.12 -1.53 3.71
N THR A 71 2.24 -2.29 3.06
CA THR A 71 2.46 -2.76 1.69
C THR A 71 1.82 -1.80 0.69
N LEU A 72 2.34 -1.75 -0.55
CA LEU A 72 1.78 -0.91 -1.60
C LEU A 72 0.31 -1.20 -1.86
N LYS A 73 -0.07 -2.48 -1.92
CA LYS A 73 -1.46 -2.90 -2.10
C LYS A 73 -2.33 -2.54 -0.89
N GLY A 74 -1.82 -2.75 0.33
CA GLY A 74 -2.56 -2.41 1.55
C GLY A 74 -2.84 -0.91 1.66
N LEU A 75 -1.86 -0.07 1.35
CA LEU A 75 -2.05 1.37 1.32
C LEU A 75 -2.94 1.82 0.16
N GLU A 76 -2.82 1.20 -1.03
CA GLU A 76 -3.74 1.45 -2.15
C GLU A 76 -5.19 1.20 -1.73
N ASP A 77 -5.48 0.06 -1.10
CA ASP A 77 -6.83 -0.27 -0.66
C ASP A 77 -7.32 0.68 0.46
N GLN A 78 -6.43 1.12 1.36
CA GLN A 78 -6.73 2.14 2.37
C GLN A 78 -7.08 3.49 1.75
N LEU A 79 -6.25 3.99 0.84
CA LEU A 79 -6.48 5.27 0.15
C LEU A 79 -7.74 5.20 -0.73
N LEU A 80 -8.05 4.04 -1.29
CA LEU A 80 -9.28 3.83 -2.05
C LEU A 80 -10.51 4.00 -1.17
N SER A 81 -10.51 3.44 0.05
CA SER A 81 -11.60 3.68 1.01
C SER A 81 -11.70 5.15 1.43
N VAL A 82 -10.58 5.88 1.56
CA VAL A 82 -10.61 7.33 1.82
C VAL A 82 -11.24 8.11 0.65
N ILE A 83 -10.88 7.80 -0.59
CA ILE A 83 -11.48 8.42 -1.79
C ILE A 83 -12.99 8.12 -1.85
N MET A 84 -13.39 6.87 -1.63
CA MET A 84 -14.79 6.46 -1.66
C MET A 84 -15.61 7.13 -0.57
N GLY A 85 -15.07 7.23 0.65
CA GLY A 85 -15.72 7.96 1.75
C GLY A 85 -15.93 9.45 1.45
N PHE A 86 -15.07 10.06 0.63
CA PHE A 86 -15.21 11.45 0.19
C PHE A 86 -16.20 11.62 -0.97
N GLU A 87 -16.09 10.80 -2.03
CA GLU A 87 -16.89 10.95 -3.26
C GLU A 87 -18.29 10.32 -3.16
N LYS A 88 -18.39 9.17 -2.49
CA LYS A 88 -19.56 8.29 -2.45
C LYS A 88 -19.76 7.68 -1.06
N LYS A 89 -19.88 8.56 -0.05
CA LYS A 89 -20.03 8.17 1.35
C LYS A 89 -21.12 7.12 1.59
N GLU A 90 -22.29 7.28 0.98
CA GLU A 90 -23.42 6.35 1.13
C GLU A 90 -23.09 4.94 0.62
N LEU A 91 -22.33 4.80 -0.46
CA LEU A 91 -21.90 3.49 -0.96
C LEU A 91 -20.88 2.82 -0.04
N GLU A 92 -19.97 3.58 0.57
CA GLU A 92 -19.01 3.02 1.53
C GLU A 92 -19.71 2.62 2.84
N GLU A 93 -20.69 3.41 3.32
CA GLU A 93 -21.52 3.05 4.48
C GLU A 93 -22.37 1.79 4.20
N GLN A 94 -22.95 1.66 3.00
CA GLN A 94 -23.66 0.45 2.58
C GLN A 94 -22.74 -0.78 2.53
N ARG A 95 -21.50 -0.62 2.04
CA ARG A 95 -20.50 -1.69 2.03
C ARG A 95 -20.14 -2.14 3.45
N GLU A 96 -19.90 -1.21 4.36
CA GLU A 96 -19.60 -1.53 5.77
C GLU A 96 -20.76 -2.27 6.42
N HIS A 97 -22.00 -1.83 6.17
CA HIS A 97 -23.20 -2.50 6.65
C HIS A 97 -23.30 -3.94 6.12
N LEU A 98 -23.13 -4.13 4.81
CA LEU A 98 -23.16 -5.46 4.19
C LEU A 98 -22.10 -6.39 4.78
N ILE A 99 -20.88 -5.91 5.02
CA ILE A 99 -19.81 -6.71 5.65
C ILE A 99 -20.21 -7.14 7.07
N GLN A 100 -20.80 -6.24 7.85
CA GLN A 100 -21.28 -6.55 9.20
C GLN A 100 -22.43 -7.56 9.17
N GLU A 101 -23.40 -7.37 8.28
CA GLU A 101 -24.52 -8.29 8.09
C GLU A 101 -24.05 -9.67 7.64
N THR A 102 -23.19 -9.78 6.63
CA THR A 102 -22.62 -11.05 6.18
C THR A 102 -21.88 -11.77 7.31
N SER A 103 -21.12 -11.04 8.14
CA SER A 103 -20.43 -11.60 9.31
C SER A 103 -21.40 -12.13 10.36
N ASN A 104 -22.45 -11.37 10.67
CA ASN A 104 -23.48 -11.76 11.63
C ASN A 104 -24.32 -12.96 11.11
N ASN A 105 -24.71 -12.92 9.84
CA ASN A 105 -25.43 -14.01 9.17
C ASN A 105 -24.59 -15.29 9.16
N LYS A 106 -23.28 -15.20 8.88
CA LYS A 106 -22.38 -16.35 8.93
C LYS A 106 -22.26 -16.96 10.33
N LYS A 107 -22.23 -16.12 11.37
CA LYS A 107 -22.26 -16.59 12.78
C LYS A 107 -23.58 -17.26 13.12
N LEU A 108 -24.71 -16.66 12.73
CA LEU A 108 -26.04 -17.20 12.97
C LEU A 108 -26.20 -18.57 12.29
N LEU A 109 -25.79 -18.69 11.03
CA LEU A 109 -25.82 -19.94 10.27
C LEU A 109 -24.98 -21.04 10.92
N LYS A 110 -23.80 -20.68 11.44
CA LYS A 110 -22.97 -21.65 12.18
C LYS A 110 -23.69 -22.13 13.44
N ASN A 111 -24.27 -21.22 14.22
CA ASN A 111 -24.98 -21.57 15.44
C ASN A 111 -26.22 -22.45 15.16
N LEU A 112 -26.97 -22.15 14.09
CA LEU A 112 -28.12 -22.94 13.66
C LEU A 112 -27.69 -24.34 13.20
N GLY A 113 -26.60 -24.44 12.44
CA GLY A 113 -26.01 -25.73 12.03
C GLY A 113 -25.54 -26.56 13.22
N ASP A 114 -24.85 -25.93 14.18
CA ASP A 114 -24.38 -26.60 15.41
C ASP A 114 -25.56 -27.07 16.28
N SER A 115 -26.67 -26.31 16.30
CA SER A 115 -27.91 -26.67 17.02
C SER A 115 -28.62 -27.85 16.34
N LEU A 116 -28.73 -27.85 15.02
CA LEU A 116 -29.27 -28.98 14.24
C LEU A 116 -28.44 -30.25 14.43
N LEU A 117 -27.12 -30.16 14.37
CA LEU A 117 -26.23 -31.32 14.63
C LEU A 117 -26.42 -31.88 16.03
N ARG A 118 -26.62 -31.00 17.02
CA ARG A 118 -26.90 -31.41 18.41
C ARG A 118 -28.26 -32.08 18.52
N GLU A 119 -29.30 -31.55 17.89
CA GLU A 119 -30.63 -32.15 17.86
C GLU A 119 -30.64 -33.52 17.17
N LEU A 120 -29.95 -33.65 16.03
CA LEU A 120 -29.77 -34.92 15.31
C LEU A 120 -28.99 -35.95 16.14
N ALA A 121 -28.00 -35.52 16.91
CA ALA A 121 -27.26 -36.41 17.81
C ALA A 121 -28.08 -36.86 19.03
N THR A 122 -29.10 -36.08 19.43
CA THR A 122 -29.88 -36.31 20.65
C THR A 122 -31.23 -37.00 20.38
N SER A 123 -31.80 -36.86 19.17
CA SER A 123 -33.12 -37.40 18.82
C SER A 123 -33.03 -38.72 18.05
N THR A 124 -33.49 -39.81 18.67
CA THR A 124 -33.67 -41.15 18.08
C THR A 124 -34.98 -41.26 17.27
N GLY A 125 -35.47 -40.16 16.70
CA GLY A 125 -36.77 -40.05 16.02
C GLY A 125 -36.64 -39.90 14.49
N ASN A 126 -37.74 -40.18 13.77
CA ASN A 126 -37.80 -40.44 12.33
C ASN A 126 -37.07 -39.39 11.45
N MET A 127 -35.96 -39.81 10.84
CA MET A 127 -35.01 -38.99 10.05
C MET A 127 -35.60 -38.37 8.78
N LEU A 128 -36.80 -38.79 8.34
CA LEU A 128 -37.43 -38.36 7.09
C LEU A 128 -38.13 -36.99 7.16
N ASP A 129 -38.68 -36.60 8.32
CA ASP A 129 -39.49 -35.37 8.46
C ASP A 129 -38.68 -34.06 8.40
N ASN A 130 -37.36 -34.12 8.62
CA ASN A 130 -36.50 -32.94 8.58
C ASN A 130 -35.94 -32.61 7.18
N THR A 131 -36.18 -33.44 6.16
CA THR A 131 -35.60 -33.25 4.82
C THR A 131 -36.13 -32.01 4.10
N GLU A 132 -37.41 -31.69 4.26
CA GLU A 132 -38.05 -30.52 3.62
C GLU A 132 -37.63 -29.19 4.27
N LEU A 133 -37.49 -29.17 5.60
CA LEU A 133 -36.98 -28.01 6.34
C LEU A 133 -35.52 -27.72 6.02
N VAL A 134 -34.69 -28.76 5.94
CA VAL A 134 -33.28 -28.63 5.53
C VAL A 134 -33.18 -28.11 4.10
N TYR A 135 -34.00 -28.62 3.18
CA TYR A 135 -34.03 -28.14 1.79
C TYR A 135 -34.45 -26.67 1.70
N THR A 136 -35.50 -26.26 2.43
CA THR A 136 -35.98 -24.88 2.44
C THR A 136 -34.96 -23.92 3.07
N LEU A 137 -34.23 -24.36 4.09
CA LEU A 137 -33.10 -23.63 4.68
C LEU A 137 -31.91 -23.50 3.72
N GLU A 138 -31.55 -24.57 3.03
CA GLU A 138 -30.48 -24.57 2.01
C GLU A 138 -30.85 -23.63 0.84
N GLU A 139 -32.12 -23.64 0.41
CA GLU A 139 -32.62 -22.76 -0.63
C GLU A 139 -32.66 -21.29 -0.19
N THR A 140 -33.12 -21.00 1.03
CA THR A 140 -33.12 -19.64 1.60
C THR A 140 -31.69 -19.11 1.77
N LYS A 141 -30.77 -19.99 2.21
CA LYS A 141 -29.34 -19.70 2.32
C LYS A 141 -28.71 -19.40 0.96
N SER A 142 -29.00 -20.19 -0.08
CA SER A 142 -28.48 -19.96 -1.44
C SER A 142 -28.95 -18.61 -1.96
N LYS A 143 -30.27 -18.35 -1.93
CA LYS A 143 -30.85 -17.10 -2.44
C LYS A 143 -30.35 -15.86 -1.69
N SER A 144 -30.24 -15.91 -0.37
CA SER A 144 -29.71 -14.78 0.43
C SER A 144 -28.21 -14.55 0.20
N SER A 145 -27.42 -15.60 -0.02
CA SER A 145 -26.00 -15.45 -0.38
C SER A 145 -25.83 -14.82 -1.76
N GLU A 146 -26.59 -15.30 -2.75
CA GLU A 146 -26.55 -14.81 -4.13
C GLU A 146 -26.90 -13.31 -4.22
N LEU A 147 -27.96 -12.86 -3.55
CA LEU A 147 -28.36 -11.45 -3.49
C LEU A 147 -27.31 -10.54 -2.85
N ALA A 148 -26.69 -11.02 -1.77
CA ALA A 148 -25.63 -10.29 -1.08
C ALA A 148 -24.35 -10.21 -1.94
N GLU A 149 -24.00 -11.28 -2.63
CA GLU A 149 -22.86 -11.35 -3.54
C GLU A 149 -23.04 -10.44 -4.76
N GLU A 150 -24.22 -10.38 -5.36
CA GLU A 150 -24.50 -9.49 -6.49
C GLU A 150 -24.39 -8.02 -6.09
N THR A 151 -24.95 -7.66 -4.92
CA THR A 151 -24.87 -6.30 -4.39
C THR A 151 -23.42 -5.91 -4.07
N ALA A 152 -22.66 -6.81 -3.44
CA ALA A 152 -21.24 -6.60 -3.17
C ALA A 152 -20.43 -6.41 -4.46
N ARG A 153 -20.71 -7.20 -5.49
CA ARG A 153 -20.03 -7.10 -6.79
C ARG A 153 -20.26 -5.76 -7.46
N ASN A 154 -21.49 -5.25 -7.44
CA ASN A 154 -21.82 -3.94 -8.01
C ASN A 154 -21.08 -2.80 -7.29
N ILE A 155 -20.95 -2.89 -5.96
CA ILE A 155 -20.17 -1.93 -5.17
C ILE A 155 -18.69 -2.02 -5.53
N ASP A 156 -18.14 -3.24 -5.64
CA ASP A 156 -16.74 -3.46 -5.99
C ASP A 156 -16.41 -2.96 -7.40
N GLU A 157 -17.29 -3.15 -8.38
CA GLU A 157 -17.12 -2.62 -9.75
C GLU A 157 -17.04 -1.09 -9.76
N LEU A 158 -17.91 -0.41 -9.02
CA LEU A 158 -17.88 1.05 -8.89
C LEU A 158 -16.61 1.54 -8.17
N ARG A 159 -16.20 0.82 -7.11
CA ARG A 159 -15.01 1.11 -6.31
C ARG A 159 -13.74 0.96 -7.14
N ASP A 160 -13.64 -0.09 -7.96
CA ASP A 160 -12.50 -0.31 -8.83
C ASP A 160 -12.31 0.80 -9.88
N GLY A 161 -13.37 1.53 -10.23
CA GLY A 161 -13.28 2.75 -11.04
C GLY A 161 -12.35 3.82 -10.45
N TYR A 162 -12.24 3.92 -9.12
CA TYR A 162 -11.38 4.89 -8.43
C TYR A 162 -9.98 4.36 -8.10
N ARG A 163 -9.75 3.06 -8.28
CA ARG A 163 -8.47 2.39 -7.99
C ARG A 163 -7.25 3.08 -8.63
N PRO A 164 -7.28 3.59 -9.88
CA PRO A 164 -6.12 4.26 -10.47
C PRO A 164 -5.64 5.48 -9.69
N ALA A 165 -6.55 6.25 -9.07
CA ALA A 165 -6.19 7.40 -8.25
C ALA A 165 -5.57 6.96 -6.91
N ALA A 166 -6.14 5.92 -6.29
CA ALA A 166 -5.59 5.32 -5.07
C ALA A 166 -4.18 4.77 -5.28
N LYS A 167 -3.97 4.03 -6.37
CA LYS A 167 -2.66 3.48 -6.75
C LYS A 167 -1.63 4.60 -6.95
N ARG A 168 -2.01 5.70 -7.60
CA ARG A 168 -1.14 6.87 -7.75
C ARG A 168 -0.78 7.48 -6.40
N GLY A 169 -1.74 7.60 -5.49
CA GLY A 169 -1.50 8.07 -4.12
C GLY A 169 -0.57 7.15 -3.33
N ALA A 170 -0.71 5.83 -3.47
CA ALA A 170 0.18 4.87 -2.80
C ALA A 170 1.63 5.02 -3.31
N ILE A 171 1.83 5.06 -4.63
CA ILE A 171 3.15 5.27 -5.23
C ILE A 171 3.78 6.56 -4.68
N LEU A 172 3.04 7.67 -4.66
CA LEU A 172 3.57 8.95 -4.19
C LEU A 172 3.99 8.93 -2.71
N PHE A 173 3.27 8.20 -1.86
CA PHE A 173 3.68 8.01 -0.47
C PHE A 173 4.99 7.23 -0.35
N PHE A 174 5.10 6.07 -1.03
CA PHE A 174 6.32 5.27 -0.98
C PHE A 174 7.54 6.04 -1.48
N VAL A 175 7.35 6.82 -2.54
CA VAL A 175 8.38 7.70 -3.06
C VAL A 175 8.83 8.73 -2.03
N LEU A 176 7.89 9.37 -1.33
CA LEU A 176 8.23 10.29 -0.24
C LEU A 176 8.99 9.58 0.89
N THR A 177 8.59 8.38 1.29
CA THR A 177 9.27 7.64 2.36
C THR A 177 10.66 7.13 1.94
N GLU A 178 10.84 6.78 0.66
CA GLU A 178 12.14 6.36 0.11
C GLU A 178 13.14 7.52 0.04
N MET A 179 12.69 8.78 0.10
CA MET A 179 13.59 9.93 0.23
C MET A 179 14.47 9.88 1.49
N ALA A 180 14.04 9.15 2.53
CA ALA A 180 14.83 8.90 3.72
C ALA A 180 16.14 8.16 3.41
N LEU A 181 16.21 7.39 2.32
CA LEU A 181 17.42 6.70 1.86
C LEU A 181 18.49 7.68 1.36
N VAL A 182 18.08 8.85 0.88
CA VAL A 182 19.01 9.89 0.42
C VAL A 182 19.54 10.67 1.62
N ASN A 183 18.65 11.07 2.52
CA ASN A 183 19.03 11.75 3.76
C ASN A 183 18.07 11.37 4.88
N SER A 184 18.62 11.01 6.04
CA SER A 184 17.85 10.62 7.23
C SER A 184 16.94 11.74 7.76
N MET A 185 17.14 13.00 7.34
CA MET A 185 16.24 14.12 7.66
C MET A 185 14.89 14.04 6.94
N TYR A 186 14.79 13.35 5.80
CA TYR A 186 13.55 13.21 5.02
C TYR A 186 12.66 12.09 5.57
N GLN A 187 12.15 12.27 6.79
CA GLN A 187 11.18 11.36 7.40
C GLN A 187 9.77 11.92 7.29
N TYR A 188 8.86 11.13 6.72
CA TYR A 188 7.46 11.49 6.58
C TYR A 188 6.59 10.45 7.26
N SER A 189 5.59 10.92 8.03
CA SER A 189 4.62 10.04 8.67
C SER A 189 3.44 9.77 7.74
N LEU A 190 2.87 8.56 7.81
CA LEU A 190 1.66 8.23 7.08
C LEU A 190 0.47 9.12 7.51
N ALA A 191 0.37 9.45 8.80
CA ALA A 191 -0.70 10.30 9.32
C ALA A 191 -0.70 11.69 8.65
N SER A 192 0.46 12.35 8.58
CA SER A 192 0.59 13.65 7.91
C SER A 192 0.33 13.56 6.41
N TYR A 193 0.73 12.44 5.77
CA TYR A 193 0.42 12.22 4.36
C TYR A 193 -1.09 12.11 4.10
N LEU A 194 -1.84 11.41 4.97
CA LEU A 194 -3.28 11.27 4.86
C LEU A 194 -4.01 12.63 4.97
N GLU A 195 -3.51 13.56 5.79
CA GLU A 195 -4.05 14.93 5.86
C GLU A 195 -3.85 15.69 4.54
N VAL A 196 -2.67 15.59 3.93
CA VAL A 196 -2.37 16.20 2.62
C VAL A 196 -3.23 15.57 1.52
N PHE A 197 -3.46 14.27 1.61
CA PHE A 197 -4.32 13.52 0.70
C PHE A 197 -5.78 14.02 0.80
N ASP A 198 -6.34 14.13 2.01
CA ASP A 198 -7.70 14.66 2.24
C ASP A 198 -7.81 16.11 1.74
N PHE A 199 -6.82 16.96 2.04
CA PHE A 199 -6.76 18.32 1.55
C PHE A 199 -6.76 18.38 0.00
N SER A 200 -6.06 17.45 -0.64
CA SER A 200 -6.00 17.35 -2.10
C SER A 200 -7.34 16.95 -2.72
N LEU A 201 -8.08 16.04 -2.07
CA LEU A 201 -9.43 15.67 -2.49
C LEU A 201 -10.38 16.86 -2.42
N ARG A 202 -10.35 17.62 -1.31
CA ARG A 202 -11.17 18.83 -1.14
C ARG A 202 -10.88 19.94 -2.15
N LYS A 203 -9.60 20.16 -2.47
CA LYS A 203 -9.17 21.21 -3.40
C LYS A 203 -9.40 20.87 -4.87
N SER A 204 -9.44 19.58 -5.20
CA SER A 204 -9.54 19.11 -6.58
C SER A 204 -10.89 19.46 -7.22
N LEU A 205 -10.87 19.87 -8.50
CA LEU A 205 -12.08 20.26 -9.23
C LEU A 205 -13.01 19.06 -9.47
N SER A 206 -14.27 19.16 -9.03
CA SER A 206 -15.30 18.17 -9.27
C SER A 206 -15.68 18.11 -10.76
N ASN A 207 -16.02 16.92 -11.24
CA ASN A 207 -16.41 16.69 -12.63
C ASN A 207 -17.39 15.51 -12.69
N SER A 208 -18.39 15.58 -13.59
CA SER A 208 -19.37 14.51 -13.77
C SER A 208 -18.79 13.28 -14.46
N VAL A 209 -17.73 13.44 -15.26
CA VAL A 209 -17.08 12.35 -16.00
C VAL A 209 -15.96 11.75 -15.15
N LEU A 210 -16.11 10.49 -14.72
CA LEU A 210 -15.17 9.79 -13.83
C LEU A 210 -13.71 9.86 -14.32
N PRO A 211 -13.35 9.52 -15.57
CA PRO A 211 -11.96 9.65 -16.05
C PRO A 211 -11.37 11.06 -15.93
N ARG A 212 -12.19 12.10 -16.15
CA ARG A 212 -11.75 13.50 -16.02
C ARG A 212 -11.59 13.89 -14.55
N ARG A 213 -12.52 13.45 -13.69
CA ARG A 213 -12.44 13.63 -12.24
C ARG A 213 -11.17 13.01 -11.67
N LEU A 214 -10.87 11.75 -12.04
CA LEU A 214 -9.66 11.05 -11.62
C LEU A 214 -8.39 11.80 -12.04
N LYS A 215 -8.35 12.31 -13.29
CA LYS A 215 -7.22 13.11 -13.77
C LYS A 215 -7.03 14.39 -12.93
N ASN A 216 -8.11 15.08 -12.58
CA ASN A 216 -8.07 16.28 -11.75
C ASN A 216 -7.60 15.98 -10.32
N ILE A 217 -8.05 14.87 -9.73
CA ILE A 217 -7.59 14.41 -8.41
C ILE A 217 -6.10 14.10 -8.48
N MET A 218 -5.67 13.31 -9.47
CA MET A 218 -4.27 12.91 -9.62
C MET A 218 -3.34 14.10 -9.84
N SER A 219 -3.72 15.09 -10.64
CA SER A 219 -2.91 16.29 -10.86
C SER A 219 -2.82 17.17 -9.62
N THR A 220 -3.95 17.43 -8.95
CA THR A 220 -4.00 18.22 -7.72
C THR A 220 -3.21 17.57 -6.59
N LEU A 221 -3.36 16.25 -6.45
CA LEU A 221 -2.65 15.45 -5.45
C LEU A 221 -1.14 15.46 -5.73
N THR A 222 -0.72 15.24 -6.98
CA THR A 222 0.71 15.28 -7.33
C THR A 222 1.32 16.64 -6.98
N TYR A 223 0.62 17.74 -7.28
CA TYR A 223 1.08 19.10 -6.96
C TYR A 223 1.15 19.38 -5.45
N ASN A 224 0.10 19.04 -4.70
CA ASN A 224 0.08 19.27 -3.25
C ASN A 224 1.09 18.39 -2.51
N VAL A 225 1.26 17.13 -2.93
CA VAL A 225 2.27 16.21 -2.37
C VAL A 225 3.69 16.71 -2.68
N TYR A 226 3.92 17.23 -3.89
CA TYR A 226 5.18 17.87 -4.24
C TYR A 226 5.46 19.08 -3.35
N ASN A 227 4.49 19.99 -3.21
CA ASN A 227 4.63 21.14 -2.32
C ASN A 227 4.87 20.72 -0.87
N TYR A 228 4.15 19.70 -0.37
CA TYR A 228 4.35 19.16 0.97
C TYR A 228 5.78 18.62 1.17
N GLY A 229 6.27 17.83 0.21
CA GLY A 229 7.65 17.34 0.21
C GLY A 229 8.69 18.47 0.22
N CYS A 230 8.45 19.52 -0.58
CA CYS A 230 9.32 20.70 -0.64
C CYS A 230 9.19 21.65 0.58
N THR A 231 8.05 21.62 1.29
CA THR A 231 7.79 22.47 2.48
C THR A 231 8.31 21.81 3.76
N GLY A 232 8.53 20.48 3.74
CA GLY A 232 9.16 19.74 4.84
C GLY A 232 10.59 20.22 5.13
N ASN A 233 10.71 21.17 6.06
CA ASN A 233 11.87 21.45 6.92
C ASN A 233 13.29 21.31 6.34
N ILE A 234 13.64 21.85 5.17
CA ILE A 234 14.98 22.46 5.02
C ILE A 234 15.02 23.61 4.00
N THR A 235 14.40 24.76 4.30
CA THR A 235 14.60 25.98 3.49
C THR A 235 16.06 26.49 3.47
N MET A 236 17.04 25.80 4.09
CA MET A 236 18.47 26.14 4.02
C MET A 236 19.43 25.10 3.40
N ALA A 237 19.06 23.84 3.19
CA ALA A 237 19.87 22.86 2.41
C ALA A 237 19.30 22.60 1.00
N ILE A 238 18.06 23.00 0.77
CA ILE A 238 17.28 22.77 -0.45
C ILE A 238 17.66 23.81 -1.56
N LYS A 239 18.92 24.22 -1.69
CA LYS A 239 19.43 24.82 -2.94
C LYS A 239 20.26 23.83 -3.75
N GLN A 240 20.81 22.79 -3.13
CA GLN A 240 21.54 21.72 -3.83
C GLN A 240 20.68 20.46 -4.05
N ASP A 241 19.76 20.13 -3.14
CA ASP A 241 18.98 18.88 -3.22
C ASP A 241 17.58 18.97 -3.85
N LYS A 242 17.06 20.16 -4.20
CA LYS A 242 15.76 20.30 -4.90
C LYS A 242 15.65 19.37 -6.09
N HIS A 243 16.74 19.26 -6.83
CA HIS A 243 16.80 18.50 -8.08
C HIS A 243 16.90 16.99 -7.85
N SER A 244 17.47 16.53 -6.72
CA SER A 244 17.48 15.11 -6.34
C SER A 244 16.08 14.62 -5.98
N ILE A 245 15.31 15.42 -5.22
CA ILE A 245 13.90 15.14 -4.90
C ILE A 245 13.05 15.10 -6.18
N TYR A 246 13.28 16.06 -7.07
CA TYR A 246 12.58 16.19 -8.36
C TYR A 246 12.87 15.00 -9.30
N CYS A 247 14.13 14.56 -9.38
CA CYS A 247 14.53 13.36 -10.09
C CYS A 247 13.86 12.11 -9.51
N TYR A 248 13.84 11.94 -8.18
CA TYR A 248 13.29 10.73 -7.56
C TYR A 248 11.77 10.63 -7.71
N LEU A 249 11.04 11.74 -7.52
CA LEU A 249 9.59 11.79 -7.77
C LEU A 249 9.23 11.46 -9.21
N THR A 250 10.07 11.87 -10.15
CA THR A 250 9.83 11.71 -11.59
C THR A 250 10.23 10.33 -12.10
N ILE A 251 11.33 9.79 -11.58
CA ILE A 251 11.75 8.41 -11.81
C ILE A 251 10.67 7.46 -11.30
N ALA A 252 10.15 7.66 -10.09
CA ALA A 252 9.16 6.75 -9.54
C ALA A 252 7.72 6.94 -10.08
N THR A 253 7.34 8.16 -10.49
CA THR A 253 6.07 8.38 -11.18
C THR A 253 6.08 7.97 -12.66
N GLY A 254 7.28 7.77 -13.24
CA GLY A 254 7.52 7.21 -14.57
C GLY A 254 7.85 5.70 -14.60
N ILE A 255 8.17 5.07 -13.47
CA ILE A 255 8.43 3.62 -13.38
C ILE A 255 7.13 2.87 -13.05
N THR A 256 6.29 2.70 -14.07
CA THR A 256 5.56 1.43 -14.28
C THR A 256 5.20 1.31 -15.77
N ILE A 257 6.18 1.49 -16.67
CA ILE A 257 5.98 1.19 -18.09
C ILE A 257 7.02 0.14 -18.49
N SER A 258 6.48 -1.03 -18.84
CA SER A 258 7.15 -2.18 -19.43
C SER A 258 8.26 -1.74 -20.39
N ILE A 259 9.52 -1.96 -19.98
CA ILE A 259 10.67 -1.78 -20.86
C ILE A 259 10.61 -2.92 -21.88
N LYS A 260 9.94 -2.67 -23.02
CA LYS A 260 10.22 -3.44 -24.23
C LYS A 260 11.55 -2.94 -24.78
N PRO A 261 12.59 -3.79 -24.90
CA PRO A 261 13.86 -3.38 -25.48
C PRO A 261 13.62 -3.05 -26.96
N HIS A 262 13.67 -1.76 -27.31
CA HIS A 262 13.67 -1.33 -28.70
C HIS A 262 15.11 -1.40 -29.25
N PRO A 263 15.33 -1.86 -30.49
CA PRO A 263 16.65 -2.09 -31.05
C PRO A 263 17.26 -0.78 -31.56
N LEU A 264 17.53 0.18 -30.68
CA LEU A 264 18.19 1.45 -31.04
C LEU A 264 19.73 1.34 -31.08
N ARG A 265 20.28 0.13 -31.19
CA ARG A 265 21.72 -0.13 -31.05
C ARG A 265 22.55 0.13 -32.32
N VAL A 266 21.95 0.49 -33.46
CA VAL A 266 22.65 0.43 -34.77
C VAL A 266 22.58 1.71 -35.62
N GLN A 267 22.10 2.84 -35.08
CA GLN A 267 22.12 4.14 -35.81
C GLN A 267 23.02 5.21 -35.16
N LEU A 268 23.99 4.78 -34.36
CA LEU A 268 24.91 5.66 -33.61
C LEU A 268 26.03 6.30 -34.44
N LEU A 269 26.20 5.96 -35.72
CA LEU A 269 27.35 6.39 -36.54
C LEU A 269 27.11 7.60 -37.46
N LEU A 270 25.93 8.24 -37.39
CA LEU A 270 25.61 9.47 -38.13
C LEU A 270 25.03 10.55 -37.19
N PHE A 271 25.53 10.62 -35.96
CA PHE A 271 25.20 11.72 -35.07
C PHE A 271 26.08 12.92 -35.43
N SER A 272 25.48 14.04 -35.81
CA SER A 272 26.24 15.23 -36.23
C SER A 272 27.10 15.72 -35.05
N PRO A 273 28.45 15.82 -35.20
CA PRO A 273 29.32 16.31 -34.13
C PRO A 273 28.90 17.70 -33.63
N GLN A 274 28.22 18.48 -34.49
CA GLN A 274 27.71 19.82 -34.17
C GLN A 274 26.63 19.84 -33.08
N TRP A 275 25.83 18.78 -32.88
CA TRP A 275 24.83 18.74 -31.80
C TRP A 275 25.46 18.31 -30.47
N TYR A 276 26.44 17.40 -30.54
CA TYR A 276 27.17 16.91 -29.37
C TYR A 276 27.98 18.01 -28.70
N ASP A 277 28.60 18.88 -29.51
CA ASP A 277 29.45 19.99 -29.06
C ASP A 277 28.65 21.22 -28.56
N LEU A 278 27.31 21.20 -28.61
CA LEU A 278 26.50 22.32 -28.10
C LEU A 278 26.65 22.44 -26.58
N ASP A 279 26.63 23.68 -26.09
CA ASP A 279 26.61 23.94 -24.65
C ASP A 279 25.31 23.47 -23.99
N GLY A 280 24.19 23.45 -24.72
CA GLY A 280 22.87 23.02 -24.22
C GLY A 280 22.15 22.09 -25.20
N PRO A 281 22.63 20.84 -25.40
CA PRO A 281 22.01 19.89 -26.32
C PRO A 281 20.55 19.55 -25.94
N GLU A 282 20.19 19.69 -24.65
CA GLU A 282 18.84 19.47 -24.14
C GLU A 282 17.79 20.48 -24.65
N GLN A 283 18.23 21.70 -24.99
CA GLN A 283 17.38 22.76 -25.53
C GLN A 283 17.39 22.82 -27.06
N ALA A 284 18.35 22.14 -27.69
CA ALA A 284 18.48 22.10 -29.13
C ALA A 284 17.53 21.05 -29.74
N THR A 285 17.07 21.29 -30.96
CA THR A 285 16.28 20.30 -31.69
C THR A 285 17.09 19.03 -31.88
N PHE A 286 16.54 17.90 -31.44
CA PHE A 286 17.23 16.63 -31.60
C PHE A 286 17.46 16.35 -33.10
N PRO A 287 18.68 15.92 -33.49
CA PRO A 287 18.99 15.66 -34.89
C PRO A 287 18.07 14.55 -35.44
N MET A 288 17.94 14.46 -36.77
CA MET A 288 17.20 13.38 -37.47
C MET A 288 15.69 13.28 -37.15
N LYS A 289 15.01 14.37 -36.78
CA LYS A 289 13.56 14.38 -36.42
C LYS A 289 13.22 13.45 -35.26
N TYR A 290 14.19 13.15 -34.39
CA TYR A 290 13.94 12.44 -33.13
C TYR A 290 13.01 13.22 -32.20
N ASP A 291 12.82 14.50 -32.46
CA ASP A 291 11.90 15.35 -31.71
C ASP A 291 10.42 14.91 -31.86
N GLU A 292 10.04 14.37 -33.03
CA GLU A 292 8.68 13.92 -33.34
C GLU A 292 8.47 12.41 -33.09
N SER A 293 9.55 11.61 -33.13
CA SER A 293 9.47 10.15 -33.02
C SER A 293 9.74 9.59 -31.63
N LEU A 294 10.46 10.32 -30.77
CA LEU A 294 10.81 9.87 -29.42
C LEU A 294 9.94 10.54 -28.36
N SER A 295 9.55 9.77 -27.34
CA SER A 295 8.92 10.33 -26.14
C SER A 295 9.93 11.16 -25.34
N ALA A 296 9.46 12.11 -24.52
CA ALA A 296 10.34 12.95 -23.70
C ALA A 296 11.24 12.12 -22.76
N PHE A 297 10.78 10.95 -22.31
CA PHE A 297 11.59 10.00 -21.54
C PHE A 297 12.66 9.30 -22.40
N GLN A 298 12.35 8.93 -23.65
CA GLN A 298 13.32 8.36 -24.57
C GLN A 298 14.41 9.38 -24.96
N LYS A 299 14.04 10.66 -25.10
CA LYS A 299 15.00 11.76 -25.30
C LYS A 299 15.96 11.89 -24.11
N LEU A 300 15.46 11.75 -22.89
CA LEU A 300 16.28 11.71 -21.68
C LEU A 300 17.28 10.54 -21.68
N LEU A 301 16.81 9.33 -22.03
CA LEU A 301 17.67 8.15 -22.14
C LEU A 301 18.74 8.31 -23.22
N LEU A 302 18.38 8.91 -24.35
CA LEU A 302 19.30 9.21 -25.43
C LEU A 302 20.37 10.21 -24.97
N LEU A 303 19.97 11.29 -24.28
CA LEU A 303 20.93 12.25 -23.73
C LEU A 303 21.86 11.60 -22.69
N ARG A 304 21.36 10.68 -21.85
CA ARG A 304 22.20 9.91 -20.92
C ARG A 304 23.27 9.08 -21.62
N CYS A 305 23.01 8.55 -22.81
CA CYS A 305 23.99 7.79 -23.57
C CYS A 305 25.11 8.66 -24.17
N PHE A 306 24.83 9.92 -24.49
CA PHE A 306 25.79 10.82 -25.16
C PHE A 306 26.47 11.81 -24.20
N ARG A 307 25.73 12.45 -23.28
CA ARG A 307 26.23 13.46 -22.35
C ARG A 307 25.61 13.34 -20.96
N VAL A 308 26.29 12.59 -20.10
CA VAL A 308 25.88 12.34 -18.71
C VAL A 308 25.83 13.63 -17.88
N ASP A 309 26.71 14.59 -18.18
CA ASP A 309 26.85 15.86 -17.47
C ASP A 309 25.64 16.81 -17.65
N ARG A 310 24.87 16.66 -18.74
CA ARG A 310 23.65 17.43 -19.01
C ARG A 310 22.37 16.71 -18.62
N VAL A 311 22.45 15.44 -18.20
CA VAL A 311 21.28 14.66 -17.76
C VAL A 311 20.54 15.39 -16.65
N TYR A 312 21.23 16.05 -15.74
CA TYR A 312 20.60 16.84 -14.67
C TYR A 312 19.67 17.94 -15.19
N ARG A 313 20.11 18.71 -16.19
CA ARG A 313 19.31 19.79 -16.80
C ARG A 313 18.15 19.20 -17.60
N ALA A 314 18.41 18.15 -18.38
CA ALA A 314 17.38 17.48 -19.15
C ALA A 314 16.34 16.76 -18.29
N VAL A 315 16.71 16.25 -17.10
CA VAL A 315 15.71 15.75 -16.14
C VAL A 315 14.85 16.92 -15.70
N THR A 316 15.43 18.06 -15.37
CA THR A 316 14.67 19.25 -14.97
C THR A 316 13.66 19.63 -16.07
N ASP A 317 14.11 19.75 -17.31
CA ASP A 317 13.24 20.05 -18.46
C ASP A 317 12.15 18.99 -18.66
N TYR A 318 12.50 17.70 -18.55
CA TYR A 318 11.56 16.59 -18.65
C TYR A 318 10.43 16.70 -17.62
N VAL A 319 10.78 17.01 -16.38
CA VAL A 319 9.78 17.11 -15.32
C VAL A 319 8.94 18.39 -15.49
N THR A 320 9.54 19.52 -15.89
CA THR A 320 8.82 20.77 -16.17
C THR A 320 7.74 20.53 -17.23
N VAL A 321 8.09 19.82 -18.31
CA VAL A 321 7.14 19.41 -19.36
C VAL A 321 6.08 18.44 -18.82
N THR A 322 6.45 17.51 -17.93
CA THR A 322 5.54 16.46 -17.43
C THR A 322 4.58 16.97 -16.35
N MET A 323 5.01 17.86 -15.48
CA MET A 323 4.21 18.46 -14.40
C MET A 323 3.43 19.70 -14.86
N GLY A 324 3.81 20.30 -15.99
CA GLY A 324 3.13 21.47 -16.54
C GLY A 324 3.40 22.76 -15.77
N GLU A 325 4.44 22.81 -14.95
CA GLU A 325 4.95 24.07 -14.41
C GLU A 325 5.57 24.86 -15.57
N LYS A 326 5.09 26.08 -15.79
CA LYS A 326 5.73 27.08 -16.66
C LYS A 326 6.37 28.15 -15.81
#